data_AF-A0A563DES4-F1
#
_entry.id   AF-A0A563DES4-F1
#
_cell.length_a   1.000
_cell.length_b   1.000
_cell.length_c   1.000
_cell.angle_alpha   90.00
_cell.angle_beta   90.00
_cell.angle_gamma   90.00
#
_symmetry.space_group_name_H-M   'P 1'
#
loop_
_entity.id
_entity.type
_entity.pdbx_description
1 polymer ?
#
loop_
_entity_poly.entity_id
_entity_poly.type
_entity_poly.pdbx_seq_one_letter_code
_entity_poly.pdbx_strand_id
1 'polypeptide(L)'
;MQKLITIGLLSLGLILIACKNLKGIEVPSDKTNYIGTWICQDPEIVLSIKKNGSVKYSFKDGSLSKSIEAPIQQFDSNDFVVGALGITTKFKVSKPPYQENGKWKIVVDERTLTKVEKVNEDF
;
A
#
# COMPACT_ATOMS: atom_id res chain seq x y z
N MET A 1 -49.16 42.16 9.03
CA MET A 1 -48.59 41.12 8.13
C MET A 1 -47.12 40.99 8.45
N GLN A 2 -46.72 40.01 9.27
CA GLN A 2 -45.31 39.72 9.53
C GLN A 2 -45.20 38.21 9.74
N LYS A 3 -44.82 37.48 8.68
CA LYS A 3 -44.55 36.05 8.75
C LYS A 3 -43.19 35.89 9.40
N LEU A 4 -43.17 35.50 10.68
CA LEU A 4 -41.96 35.04 11.35
C LEU A 4 -41.53 33.75 10.64
N ILE A 5 -40.41 33.85 9.93
CA ILE A 5 -39.76 32.75 9.23
C ILE A 5 -39.21 31.81 10.29
N THR A 6 -39.83 30.63 10.43
CA THR A 6 -39.30 29.51 11.21
C THR A 6 -37.98 29.09 10.59
N ILE A 7 -36.86 29.53 11.17
CA ILE A 7 -35.52 29.13 10.76
C ILE A 7 -35.37 27.65 11.13
N GLY A 8 -35.51 26.80 10.12
CA GLY A 8 -35.40 25.36 10.21
C GLY A 8 -34.01 24.95 10.72
N LEU A 9 -34.03 24.28 11.86
CA LEU A 9 -32.93 23.54 12.46
C LEU A 9 -32.58 22.32 11.57
N LEU A 10 -31.82 22.48 10.48
CA LEU A 10 -31.46 21.33 9.64
C LEU A 10 -30.29 21.56 8.66
N SER A 11 -29.05 21.75 9.12
CA SER A 11 -27.89 21.53 8.23
C SER A 11 -26.55 21.31 8.96
N LEU A 12 -26.42 20.21 9.71
CA LEU A 12 -25.09 19.76 10.15
C LEU A 12 -25.00 18.23 10.18
N GLY A 13 -25.38 17.59 9.08
CA GLY A 13 -25.48 16.14 9.01
C GLY A 13 -25.20 15.59 7.62
N LEU A 14 -24.16 16.06 6.95
CA LEU A 14 -23.70 15.43 5.71
C LEU A 14 -22.24 15.82 5.48
N ILE A 15 -21.30 14.92 5.77
CA ILE A 15 -19.98 14.70 5.14
C ILE A 15 -19.25 13.67 6.04
N LEU A 16 -19.56 12.37 5.93
CA LEU A 16 -18.71 11.31 6.53
C LEU A 16 -18.60 10.05 5.67
N ILE A 17 -19.25 9.97 4.50
CA ILE A 17 -19.32 8.72 3.72
C ILE A 17 -18.06 8.52 2.84
N ALA A 18 -17.21 9.54 2.68
CA ALA A 18 -16.02 9.44 1.81
C ALA A 18 -14.80 8.74 2.46
N CYS A 19 -14.80 8.47 3.77
CA CYS A 19 -13.60 7.93 4.44
C CYS A 19 -13.37 6.43 4.23
N LYS A 20 -14.33 5.68 3.67
CA LYS A 20 -14.16 4.22 3.48
C LYS A 20 -13.04 3.90 2.49
N ASN A 21 -12.88 4.68 1.42
CA ASN A 21 -11.84 4.47 0.40
C ASN A 21 -10.47 5.06 0.78
N LEU A 22 -10.37 5.69 1.95
CA LEU A 22 -9.10 6.11 2.54
C LEU A 22 -8.50 5.02 3.44
N LYS A 23 -9.33 4.13 3.99
CA LYS A 23 -8.91 3.10 4.93
C LYS A 23 -8.68 1.80 4.19
N GLY A 24 -7.42 1.41 4.02
CA GLY A 24 -7.09 0.09 3.49
C GLY A 24 -7.24 -1.03 4.51
N ILE A 25 -6.81 -2.22 4.12
CA ILE A 25 -6.85 -3.44 4.92
C ILE A 25 -5.49 -3.72 5.56
N GLU A 26 -5.50 -4.38 6.72
CA GLU A 26 -4.27 -4.93 7.30
C GLU A 26 -3.79 -6.13 6.46
N VAL A 27 -2.50 -6.46 6.55
CA VAL A 27 -1.95 -7.64 5.90
C VAL A 27 -2.53 -8.90 6.57
N PRO A 28 -3.23 -9.78 5.82
CA PRO A 28 -3.79 -11.01 6.36
C PRO A 28 -2.74 -11.92 6.99
N SER A 29 -3.15 -12.77 7.94
CA SER A 29 -2.24 -13.64 8.70
C SER A 29 -1.44 -14.60 7.81
N ASP A 30 -2.05 -15.10 6.74
CA ASP A 30 -1.43 -15.97 5.73
C ASP A 30 -0.50 -15.22 4.76
N LYS A 31 -0.49 -13.88 4.81
CA LYS A 31 0.35 -12.99 3.98
C LYS A 31 1.43 -12.26 4.77
N THR A 32 1.66 -12.65 6.04
CA THR A 32 2.65 -12.03 6.93
C THR A 32 4.06 -11.94 6.32
N ASN A 33 4.45 -12.90 5.48
CA ASN A 33 5.75 -12.89 4.80
C ASN A 33 5.93 -11.74 3.81
N TYR A 34 4.86 -11.07 3.35
CA TYR A 34 4.94 -9.87 2.52
C TYR A 34 5.45 -8.65 3.30
N ILE A 35 5.28 -8.64 4.62
CA ILE A 35 5.69 -7.53 5.50
C ILE A 35 7.22 -7.40 5.47
N GLY A 36 7.70 -6.18 5.29
CA GLY A 36 9.12 -5.86 5.24
C GLY A 36 9.43 -4.84 4.14
N THR A 37 10.71 -4.60 3.95
CA THR A 37 11.22 -3.76 2.86
C THR A 37 11.95 -4.65 1.87
N TRP A 38 11.63 -4.49 0.59
CA TRP A 38 12.10 -5.29 -0.53
C TRP A 38 12.80 -4.38 -1.51
N ILE A 39 13.98 -4.79 -1.99
CA ILE A 39 14.80 -3.97 -2.88
C ILE A 39 15.23 -4.70 -4.14
N CYS A 40 15.39 -3.94 -5.22
CA CYS A 40 16.09 -4.32 -6.45
C CYS A 40 17.07 -3.19 -6.79
N GLN A 41 18.27 -3.51 -7.27
CA GLN A 41 19.30 -2.49 -7.56
C GLN A 41 19.24 -1.97 -9.00
N ASP A 42 18.73 -2.77 -9.93
CA ASP A 42 18.70 -2.43 -11.35
C ASP A 42 17.45 -3.02 -12.02
N PRO A 43 16.39 -2.22 -12.28
CA PRO A 43 16.25 -0.82 -11.88
C PRO A 43 16.13 -0.68 -10.35
N GLU A 44 16.42 0.52 -9.83
CA GLU A 44 16.34 0.80 -8.40
C GLU A 44 14.87 0.77 -7.96
N ILE A 45 14.52 -0.24 -7.15
CA ILE A 45 13.18 -0.41 -6.60
C ILE A 45 13.28 -0.54 -5.09
N VAL A 46 12.41 0.17 -4.39
CA VAL A 46 12.13 -0.04 -2.97
C VAL A 46 10.63 -0.25 -2.79
N LEU A 47 10.25 -1.38 -2.21
CA LEU A 47 8.87 -1.70 -1.85
C LEU A 47 8.81 -2.02 -0.36
N SER A 48 8.15 -1.19 0.43
CA SER A 48 7.94 -1.40 1.85
C SER A 48 6.47 -1.68 2.13
N ILE A 49 6.18 -2.80 2.80
CA ILE A 49 4.84 -3.23 3.18
C ILE A 49 4.81 -3.35 4.71
N LYS A 50 3.96 -2.56 5.37
CA LYS A 50 3.76 -2.61 6.82
C LYS A 50 2.60 -3.54 7.19
N LYS A 51 2.60 -4.03 8.44
CA LYS A 51 1.54 -4.92 8.98
C LYS A 51 0.13 -4.34 8.83
N ASN A 52 -0.01 -3.03 9.03
CA ASN A 52 -1.28 -2.31 8.88
C ASN A 52 -1.70 -2.10 7.40
N GLY A 53 -0.96 -2.66 6.45
CA GLY A 53 -1.24 -2.55 5.02
C GLY A 53 -0.75 -1.26 4.36
N SER A 54 -0.05 -0.37 5.08
CA SER A 54 0.57 0.79 4.43
C SER A 54 1.70 0.34 3.48
N VAL A 55 1.70 0.86 2.25
CA VAL A 55 2.73 0.57 1.24
C VAL A 55 3.46 1.84 0.85
N LYS A 56 4.78 1.74 0.78
CA LYS A 56 5.65 2.71 0.10
C LYS A 56 6.35 2.02 -1.05
N TYR A 57 6.28 2.58 -2.24
CA TYR A 57 6.96 2.09 -3.42
C TYR A 57 7.72 3.23 -4.08
N SER A 58 8.96 2.98 -4.46
CA SER A 58 9.74 3.84 -5.34
C SER A 58 10.37 3.01 -6.45
N PHE A 59 10.39 3.58 -7.64
CA PHE A 59 11.05 3.05 -8.82
C PHE A 59 11.90 4.14 -9.44
N LYS A 60 13.12 3.80 -9.85
CA LYS A 60 14.00 4.68 -10.58
C LYS A 60 14.83 3.89 -11.60
N ASP A 61 14.81 4.38 -12.84
CA ASP A 61 15.54 3.82 -13.97
C ASP A 61 15.99 4.98 -14.88
N GLY A 62 17.27 5.35 -14.80
CA GLY A 62 17.78 6.57 -15.43
C GLY A 62 17.03 7.83 -14.96
N SER A 63 16.38 8.52 -15.90
CA SER A 63 15.57 9.72 -15.64
C SER A 63 14.11 9.40 -15.27
N LEU A 64 13.66 8.15 -15.46
CA LEU A 64 12.31 7.74 -15.13
C LEU A 64 12.22 7.47 -13.62
N SER A 65 11.28 8.12 -12.95
CA SER A 65 10.98 7.87 -11.54
C SER A 65 9.48 7.75 -11.30
N LYS A 66 9.09 6.88 -10.36
CA LYS A 66 7.71 6.71 -9.90
C LYS A 66 7.72 6.48 -8.39
N SER A 67 6.70 6.98 -7.70
CA SER A 67 6.53 6.73 -6.28
C SER A 67 5.05 6.61 -5.91
N ILE A 68 4.75 5.71 -4.98
CA ILE A 68 3.41 5.46 -4.46
C ILE A 68 3.50 5.37 -2.95
N GLU A 69 2.65 6.12 -2.26
CA GLU A 69 2.42 5.99 -0.82
C GLU A 69 0.91 5.89 -0.58
N ALA A 70 0.43 4.67 -0.34
CA ALA A 70 -0.99 4.40 -0.19
C ALA A 70 -1.20 3.05 0.52
N PRO A 71 -2.38 2.80 1.10
CA PRO A 71 -2.67 1.54 1.75
C PRO A 71 -3.10 0.45 0.74
N ILE A 72 -2.92 -0.82 1.13
CA ILE A 72 -3.49 -1.97 0.42
C ILE A 72 -5.01 -1.93 0.53
N GLN A 73 -5.69 -2.07 -0.59
CA GLN A 73 -7.15 -2.14 -0.68
C GLN A 73 -7.65 -3.58 -0.68
N GLN A 74 -6.92 -4.49 -1.33
CA GLN A 74 -7.22 -5.92 -1.37
C GLN A 74 -6.01 -6.75 -1.80
N PHE A 75 -6.07 -8.05 -1.49
CA PHE A 75 -5.22 -9.08 -2.09
C PHE A 75 -6.04 -9.89 -3.09
N ASP A 76 -5.53 -10.06 -4.30
CA ASP A 76 -6.12 -10.92 -5.34
C ASP A 76 -5.21 -12.15 -5.50
N SER A 77 -5.48 -13.22 -4.76
CA SER A 77 -4.54 -14.35 -4.62
C SER A 77 -3.18 -13.86 -4.08
N ASN A 78 -2.12 -13.80 -4.88
CA ASN A 78 -0.81 -13.28 -4.48
C ASN A 78 -0.61 -11.80 -4.83
N ASP A 79 -1.37 -11.29 -5.80
CA ASP A 79 -1.31 -9.88 -6.17
C ASP A 79 -1.91 -9.01 -5.07
N PHE A 80 -1.57 -7.73 -5.08
CA PHE A 80 -2.19 -6.77 -4.18
C PHE A 80 -2.46 -5.45 -4.90
N VAL A 81 -3.57 -4.83 -4.53
CA VAL A 81 -3.99 -3.53 -5.05
C VAL A 81 -3.73 -2.48 -3.99
N VAL A 82 -3.00 -1.43 -4.35
CA VAL A 82 -2.67 -0.29 -3.50
C VAL A 82 -3.39 0.95 -4.03
N GLY A 83 -3.98 1.75 -3.17
CA GLY A 83 -4.66 2.96 -3.63
C GLY A 83 -5.40 3.69 -2.53
N ALA A 84 -5.91 4.86 -2.90
CA ALA A 84 -6.76 5.70 -2.08
C ALA A 84 -7.61 6.59 -2.99
N LEU A 85 -8.79 7.03 -2.51
CA LEU A 85 -9.65 8.01 -3.20
C LEU A 85 -10.00 7.62 -4.66
N GLY A 86 -10.15 6.33 -4.94
CA GLY A 86 -10.52 5.82 -6.27
C GLY A 86 -9.35 5.72 -7.27
N ILE A 87 -8.13 6.06 -6.87
CA ILE A 87 -6.91 5.86 -7.67
C ILE A 87 -6.20 4.62 -7.13
N THR A 88 -5.93 3.64 -8.01
CA THR A 88 -5.32 2.36 -7.61
C THR A 88 -4.21 1.92 -8.56
N THR A 89 -3.25 1.20 -8.02
CA THR A 89 -2.20 0.46 -8.75
C THR A 89 -2.23 -0.99 -8.30
N LYS A 90 -2.17 -1.93 -9.24
CA LYS A 90 -2.06 -3.36 -8.96
C LYS A 90 -0.61 -3.81 -9.12
N PHE A 91 -0.06 -4.44 -8.10
CA PHE A 91 1.24 -5.10 -8.13
C PHE A 91 1.02 -6.59 -8.43
N LYS A 92 1.59 -7.07 -9.53
CA LYS A 92 1.48 -8.49 -9.91
C LYS A 92 2.57 -9.29 -9.23
N VAL A 93 2.21 -10.33 -8.50
CA VAL A 93 3.16 -11.16 -7.74
C VAL A 93 3.21 -12.55 -8.38
N SER A 94 4.13 -12.72 -9.34
CA SER A 94 4.28 -13.98 -10.06
C SER A 94 4.91 -15.08 -9.20
N LYS A 95 5.66 -14.71 -8.16
CA LYS A 95 6.14 -15.63 -7.13
C LYS A 95 6.02 -14.98 -5.75
N PRO A 96 5.19 -15.52 -4.83
CA PRO A 96 5.02 -14.97 -3.49
C PRO A 96 6.34 -15.06 -2.70
N PRO A 97 6.47 -14.34 -1.57
CA PRO A 97 7.65 -14.41 -0.70
C PRO A 97 8.17 -15.83 -0.48
N TYR A 98 9.43 -16.06 -0.83
CA TYR A 98 10.11 -17.35 -0.71
C TYR A 98 11.55 -17.16 -0.25
N GLN A 99 12.14 -18.22 0.29
CA GLN A 99 13.56 -18.23 0.66
C GLN A 99 14.40 -18.88 -0.43
N GLU A 100 15.54 -18.27 -0.73
CA GLU A 100 16.56 -18.82 -1.63
C GLU A 100 17.94 -18.39 -1.12
N ASN A 101 18.81 -19.36 -0.84
CA ASN A 101 20.16 -19.12 -0.31
C ASN A 101 20.16 -18.24 0.96
N GLY A 102 19.23 -18.51 1.88
CA GLY A 102 19.08 -17.77 3.14
C GLY A 102 18.49 -16.37 3.01
N LYS A 103 18.17 -15.91 1.80
CA LYS A 103 17.58 -14.59 1.56
C LYS A 103 16.11 -14.71 1.20
N TRP A 104 15.30 -13.82 1.75
CA TRP A 104 13.91 -13.67 1.34
C TRP A 104 13.84 -12.94 -0.01
N LYS A 105 13.09 -13.52 -0.94
CA LYS A 105 12.83 -12.96 -2.27
C LYS A 105 11.33 -12.92 -2.56
N ILE A 106 10.93 -12.02 -3.44
CA ILE A 106 9.58 -11.92 -4.02
C ILE A 106 9.75 -11.53 -5.48
N VAL A 107 8.86 -12.02 -6.36
CA VAL A 107 8.84 -11.55 -7.76
C VAL A 107 7.60 -10.69 -7.97
N VAL A 108 7.82 -9.39 -8.17
CA VAL A 108 6.77 -8.37 -8.35
C VAL A 108 6.98 -7.68 -9.68
N ASP A 109 5.93 -7.62 -10.51
CA ASP A 109 5.97 -7.05 -11.86
C ASP A 109 7.20 -7.55 -12.65
N GLU A 110 7.37 -8.88 -12.62
CA GLU A 110 8.45 -9.65 -13.27
C GLU A 110 9.87 -9.38 -12.73
N ARG A 111 10.00 -8.58 -11.68
CA ARG A 111 11.28 -8.24 -11.06
C ARG A 111 11.45 -8.98 -9.74
N THR A 112 12.64 -9.56 -9.56
CA THR A 112 13.01 -10.19 -8.29
C THR A 112 13.49 -9.12 -7.33
N LEU A 113 12.78 -8.96 -6.21
CA LEU A 113 13.18 -8.10 -5.11
C LEU A 113 13.67 -8.97 -3.95
N THR A 114 14.66 -8.47 -3.20
CA THR A 114 15.21 -9.13 -2.02
C THR A 114 14.82 -8.36 -0.77
N LYS A 115 14.36 -9.06 0.28
CA LYS A 115 14.04 -8.41 1.55
C LYS A 115 15.32 -7.90 2.20
N VAL A 116 15.32 -6.67 2.66
CA VAL A 116 16.37 -6.18 3.56
C VAL A 116 16.05 -6.67 4.96
N GLU A 117 17.05 -7.24 5.64
CA GLU A 117 16.95 -7.40 7.08
C GLU A 117 16.91 -6.00 7.69
N LYS A 118 16.07 -5.79 8.71
CA LYS A 118 16.20 -4.55 9.50
C LYS A 118 17.63 -4.55 10.05
N VAL A 119 18.44 -3.57 9.67
CA VAL A 119 19.60 -3.21 10.49
C VAL A 119 19.00 -2.86 11.84
N ASN A 120 19.40 -3.55 12.90
CA ASN A 120 18.95 -3.24 14.25
C ASN A 120 19.23 -1.76 14.51
N GLU A 121 18.18 -0.96 14.69
CA GLU A 121 18.29 0.34 15.36
C GLU A 121 18.43 0.04 16.86
N ASP A 122 19.55 -0.58 17.24
CA ASP A 122 19.99 -0.69 18.62
C ASP A 122 21.02 0.44 18.86
N PHE A 123 20.53 1.62 19.26
CA PHE A 123 21.21 2.57 20.15
C PHE A 123 20.19 3.37 20.94
#